data_AF-A0A7W0T036-F1
#
_entry.id   AF-A0A7W0T036-F1
#
_cell.length_a   1.000
_cell.length_b   1.000
_cell.length_c   1.000
_cell.angle_alpha   90.00
_cell.angle_beta   90.00
_cell.angle_gamma   90.00
#
_symmetry.space_group_name_H-M   'P 1'
#
loop_
_entity.id
_entity.type
_entity.pdbx_description
1 polymer ?
#
loop_
_entity_poly.entity_id
_entity_poly.type
_entity_poly.pdbx_seq_one_letter_code
_entity_poly.pdbx_strand_id
1 'polypeptide(L)'
;MKHLVLVVAAALAACVMPQSGAFDPTYATQSQTSVLEARDGNWRDYALPSTEWPARLEAELRYVDEVIQQLRTDLCVRDDGLFAMGFSGGGSFSGALACRRPDIRAIAVGGAVLYVPASECTRPLPAWITIGTMELEPAREVYRDTSRVLDGCTATSAPVAPSPCVAYDGCTMPIHYCQHAGGHIWPAFASMATWQFFRTQLMKI
;
A
#
# COMPACT_ATOMS: atom_id res chain seq x y z
N MET A 1 -1.56 16.27 5.13
CA MET A 1 -0.86 15.49 4.09
C MET A 1 -1.86 14.51 3.49
N LYS A 2 -2.09 14.55 2.17
CA LYS A 2 -2.96 13.60 1.45
C LYS A 2 -2.17 12.94 0.31
N HIS A 3 -0.89 12.67 0.53
CA HIS A 3 -0.01 12.19 -0.53
C HIS A 3 -0.10 10.66 -0.66
N LEU A 4 0.00 10.19 -1.89
CA LEU A 4 0.37 8.82 -2.20
C LEU A 4 1.90 8.81 -2.36
N VAL A 5 2.56 7.83 -1.79
CA VAL A 5 3.98 7.59 -2.00
C VAL A 5 4.09 6.20 -2.63
N LEU A 6 4.52 6.19 -3.89
CA LEU A 6 4.85 4.97 -4.61
C LEU A 6 6.33 4.65 -4.34
N VAL A 7 6.58 3.50 -3.71
CA VAL A 7 7.94 3.01 -3.47
C VAL A 7 8.22 1.91 -4.49
N VAL A 8 9.27 2.09 -5.27
CA VAL A 8 9.67 1.21 -6.36
C VAL A 8 11.05 0.65 -6.05
N ALA A 9 11.14 -0.66 -5.85
CA ALA A 9 12.40 -1.36 -5.74
C ALA A 9 12.99 -1.59 -7.13
N ALA A 10 14.14 -0.99 -7.39
CA ALA A 10 14.89 -1.18 -8.62
C ALA A 10 16.14 -2.02 -8.33
N ALA A 11 16.50 -2.92 -9.23
CA ALA A 11 17.81 -3.55 -9.19
C ALA A 11 18.79 -2.66 -9.98
N LEU A 12 19.92 -2.26 -9.39
CA LEU A 12 21.01 -1.56 -10.10
C LEU A 12 22.31 -2.33 -9.85
N ALA A 13 23.18 -2.59 -10.85
CA ALA A 13 23.55 -1.79 -12.03
C ALA A 13 23.64 -2.62 -13.34
N ALA A 14 23.17 -2.06 -14.48
CA ALA A 14 23.20 -2.62 -15.85
C ALA A 14 22.64 -4.06 -15.99
N CYS A 15 21.42 -4.23 -16.52
CA CYS A 15 20.71 -5.50 -16.81
C CYS A 15 21.57 -6.74 -17.17
N VAL A 16 22.30 -7.32 -16.24
CA VAL A 16 22.88 -8.65 -16.35
C VAL A 16 21.93 -9.58 -15.60
N MET A 17 20.99 -10.17 -16.34
CA MET A 17 20.42 -11.43 -15.87
C MET A 17 21.54 -12.48 -15.94
N PRO A 18 21.88 -13.18 -14.84
CA PRO A 18 22.78 -14.32 -14.95
C PRO A 18 22.17 -15.33 -15.94
N GLN A 19 23.01 -15.90 -16.82
CA GLN A 19 22.60 -16.85 -17.86
C GLN A 19 21.91 -18.13 -17.31
N SER A 20 22.04 -18.37 -16.01
CA SER A 20 21.20 -19.27 -15.23
C SER A 20 20.06 -18.46 -14.62
N GLY A 21 18.82 -18.64 -15.08
CA GLY A 21 17.64 -17.81 -14.75
C GLY A 21 17.16 -17.77 -13.28
N ALA A 22 18.07 -17.66 -12.31
CA ALA A 22 17.79 -17.36 -10.92
C ALA A 22 18.33 -15.96 -10.60
N PHE A 23 17.40 -15.06 -10.24
CA PHE A 23 17.71 -13.74 -9.72
C PHE A 23 18.37 -13.84 -8.34
N ASP A 24 19.45 -13.10 -8.12
CA ASP A 24 20.12 -13.01 -6.82
C ASP A 24 19.54 -11.83 -6.00
N PRO A 25 18.96 -12.08 -4.81
CA PRO A 25 18.29 -11.07 -4.00
C PRO A 25 19.23 -9.99 -3.44
N THR A 26 20.56 -10.15 -3.56
CA THR A 26 21.54 -9.14 -3.14
C THR A 26 21.60 -7.91 -4.07
N TYR A 27 20.97 -7.95 -5.26
CA TYR A 27 21.03 -6.87 -6.27
C TYR A 27 19.95 -5.78 -6.15
N ALA A 28 18.93 -5.93 -5.30
CA ALA A 28 17.99 -4.84 -5.01
C ALA A 28 18.62 -3.83 -4.03
N THR A 29 19.67 -3.16 -4.47
CA THR A 29 20.47 -2.25 -3.65
C THR A 29 19.91 -0.81 -3.64
N GLN A 30 18.94 -0.50 -4.50
CA GLN A 30 18.38 0.85 -4.63
C GLN A 30 16.85 0.85 -4.67
N SER A 31 16.25 1.84 -4.01
CA SER A 31 14.81 2.09 -4.06
C SER A 31 14.57 3.50 -4.58
N GLN A 32 13.72 3.64 -5.61
CA GLN A 32 13.19 4.92 -6.03
C GLN A 32 11.88 5.18 -5.30
N THR A 33 11.73 6.37 -4.74
CA THR A 33 10.45 6.80 -4.15
C THR A 33 9.88 7.93 -4.99
N SER A 34 8.63 7.79 -5.40
CA SER A 34 7.88 8.81 -6.14
C SER A 34 6.71 9.25 -5.28
N VAL A 35 6.70 10.52 -4.86
CA VAL A 35 5.58 11.11 -4.16
C VAL A 35 4.60 11.64 -5.20
N LEU A 36 3.42 11.06 -5.23
CA LEU A 36 2.36 11.39 -6.17
C LEU A 36 1.28 12.22 -5.48
N GLU A 37 0.82 13.23 -6.19
CA GLU A 37 -0.35 14.02 -5.82
C GLU A 37 -1.47 13.71 -6.79
N ALA A 38 -2.71 13.75 -6.29
CA ALA A 38 -3.88 13.64 -7.16
C ALA A 38 -3.89 14.80 -8.15
N ARG A 39 -4.40 14.56 -9.37
CA ARG A 39 -4.36 15.53 -10.48
C ARG A 39 -5.05 16.86 -10.16
N ASP A 40 -6.03 16.83 -9.25
CA ASP A 40 -6.75 18.01 -8.75
C ASP A 40 -6.56 18.22 -7.22
N GLY A 41 -5.46 17.72 -6.66
CA GLY A 41 -5.11 17.87 -5.24
C GLY A 41 -5.95 17.03 -4.26
N ASN A 42 -6.94 16.30 -4.73
CA ASN A 42 -7.79 15.43 -3.92
C ASN A 42 -7.96 14.04 -4.55
N TRP A 43 -7.41 13.01 -3.90
CA TRP A 43 -7.67 11.60 -4.26
C TRP A 43 -9.14 11.21 -4.12
N ARG A 44 -9.95 12.00 -3.43
CA ARG A 44 -11.41 11.96 -3.48
C ARG A 44 -11.91 13.35 -3.12
N ASP A 45 -12.76 13.90 -3.97
CA ASP A 45 -13.41 15.17 -3.72
C ASP A 45 -14.82 14.94 -3.17
N TYR A 46 -15.00 15.29 -1.91
CA TYR A 46 -16.27 15.11 -1.20
C TYR A 46 -17.28 16.24 -1.49
N ALA A 47 -16.86 17.30 -2.20
CA ALA A 47 -17.77 18.36 -2.65
C ALA A 47 -18.52 17.98 -3.94
N LEU A 48 -18.04 16.98 -4.68
CA LEU A 48 -18.66 16.51 -5.91
C LEU A 48 -19.71 15.41 -5.66
N PRO A 49 -20.71 15.27 -6.55
CA PRO A 49 -21.63 14.15 -6.52
C PRO A 49 -20.90 12.81 -6.57
N SER A 50 -21.36 11.83 -5.78
CA SER A 50 -20.76 10.49 -5.75
C SER A 50 -20.81 9.77 -7.10
N THR A 51 -21.69 10.19 -8.02
CA THR A 51 -21.80 9.67 -9.38
C THR A 51 -20.61 10.04 -10.27
N GLU A 52 -19.88 11.11 -9.96
CA GLU A 52 -18.67 11.50 -10.70
C GLU A 52 -17.44 10.72 -10.24
N TRP A 53 -17.50 10.13 -9.05
CA TRP A 53 -16.34 9.51 -8.41
C TRP A 53 -15.73 8.34 -9.20
N PRO A 54 -16.50 7.40 -9.78
CA PRO A 54 -15.92 6.28 -10.53
C PRO A 54 -15.02 6.74 -11.69
N ALA A 55 -15.44 7.73 -12.47
CA ALA A 55 -14.66 8.22 -13.61
C ALA A 55 -13.38 8.93 -13.16
N ARG A 56 -13.43 9.68 -12.05
CA ARG A 56 -12.25 10.35 -11.48
C ARG A 56 -11.25 9.35 -10.90
N LEU A 57 -11.73 8.34 -10.18
CA LEU A 57 -10.88 7.26 -9.68
C LEU A 57 -10.16 6.55 -10.83
N GLU A 58 -10.85 6.23 -11.93
CA GLU A 58 -10.23 5.64 -13.12
C GLU A 58 -9.20 6.56 -13.78
N ALA A 59 -9.42 7.87 -13.78
CA ALA A 59 -8.45 8.83 -14.30
C ALA A 59 -7.18 8.89 -13.43
N GLU A 60 -7.31 8.83 -12.10
CA GLU A 60 -6.17 8.78 -11.18
C GLU A 60 -5.40 7.45 -11.28
N LEU A 61 -6.11 6.32 -11.44
CA LEU A 61 -5.48 5.01 -11.65
C LEU A 61 -4.65 4.99 -12.92
N ARG A 62 -5.18 5.49 -14.05
CA ARG A 62 -4.43 5.60 -15.31
C ARG A 62 -3.20 6.50 -15.18
N TYR A 63 -3.32 7.61 -14.46
CA TYR A 63 -2.18 8.48 -14.19
C TYR A 63 -1.06 7.75 -13.44
N VAL A 64 -1.40 6.96 -12.41
CA VAL A 64 -0.39 6.15 -11.70
C VAL A 64 0.18 5.05 -12.61
N ASP A 65 -0.63 4.45 -13.49
CA ASP A 65 -0.13 3.49 -14.47
C ASP A 65 0.90 4.12 -15.42
N GLU A 66 0.65 5.34 -15.91
CA GLU A 66 1.60 6.10 -16.74
C GLU A 66 2.91 6.39 -16.00
N VAL A 67 2.83 6.78 -14.72
CA VAL A 67 4.02 6.98 -13.88
C VAL A 67 4.80 5.68 -13.69
N ILE A 68 4.12 4.56 -13.41
CA ILE A 68 4.77 3.24 -13.27
C ILE A 68 5.44 2.84 -14.58
N GLN A 69 4.79 3.06 -15.72
CA GLN A 69 5.35 2.77 -17.04
C GLN A 69 6.60 3.61 -17.34
N GLN A 70 6.57 4.90 -16.99
CA GLN A 70 7.74 5.77 -17.12
C GLN A 70 8.89 5.26 -16.24
N LEU A 71 8.62 4.93 -14.98
CA LEU A 71 9.63 4.37 -14.07
C LEU A 71 10.20 3.04 -14.57
N ARG A 72 9.38 2.17 -15.17
CA ARG A 72 9.82 0.91 -15.79
C ARG A 72 10.65 1.12 -17.05
N THR A 73 10.46 2.24 -17.75
CA THR A 73 11.25 2.62 -18.93
C THR A 73 12.60 3.19 -18.50
N ASP A 74 12.62 4.00 -17.45
CA ASP A 74 13.82 4.70 -16.99
C ASP A 74 14.67 3.82 -16.04
N LEU A 75 14.06 2.86 -15.36
CA LEU A 75 14.68 2.04 -14.32
C LEU A 75 14.39 0.55 -14.49
N CYS A 76 15.29 -0.29 -14.01
CA CYS A 76 15.12 -1.73 -13.94
C CYS A 76 14.27 -2.12 -12.72
N VAL A 77 12.96 -1.84 -12.80
CA VAL A 77 11.99 -2.15 -11.76
C VAL A 77 11.72 -3.65 -11.70
N ARG A 78 11.75 -4.24 -10.50
CA ARG A 78 11.35 -5.64 -10.32
C ARG A 78 9.84 -5.81 -10.50
N ASP A 79 9.41 -6.92 -11.09
CA ASP A 79 7.97 -7.25 -11.25
C ASP A 79 7.26 -7.33 -9.88
N ASP A 80 7.96 -7.75 -8.83
CA ASP A 80 7.48 -7.80 -7.45
C ASP A 80 7.94 -6.60 -6.59
N GLY A 81 8.44 -5.54 -7.24
CA GLY A 81 9.10 -4.40 -6.61
C GLY A 81 8.22 -3.17 -6.38
N LEU A 82 6.91 -3.24 -6.65
CA LEU A 82 6.01 -2.10 -6.53
C LEU A 82 5.24 -2.12 -5.21
N PHE A 83 5.37 -1.04 -4.44
CA PHE A 83 4.72 -0.85 -3.15
C PHE A 83 3.98 0.48 -3.15
N ALA A 84 2.75 0.49 -2.63
CA ALA A 84 1.98 1.72 -2.48
C ALA A 84 1.79 2.05 -1.00
N MET A 85 2.10 3.29 -0.61
CA MET A 85 1.79 3.76 0.73
C MET A 85 1.15 5.14 0.72
N GLY A 86 0.35 5.44 1.72
CA GLY A 86 -0.28 6.76 1.79
C GLY A 86 -1.06 7.00 3.06
N PHE A 87 -1.37 8.27 3.29
CA PHE A 87 -2.16 8.71 4.42
C PHE A 87 -3.45 9.40 3.96
N SER A 88 -4.53 9.20 4.73
CA SER A 88 -5.85 9.74 4.42
C SER A 88 -6.30 9.28 3.03
N GLY A 89 -6.70 10.21 2.15
CA GLY A 89 -7.08 9.88 0.77
C GLY A 89 -6.00 9.16 -0.03
N GLY A 90 -4.71 9.42 0.24
CA GLY A 90 -3.61 8.66 -0.38
C GLY A 90 -3.52 7.21 0.11
N GLY A 91 -3.90 6.96 1.37
CA GLY A 91 -4.01 5.60 1.93
C GLY A 91 -5.21 4.86 1.34
N SER A 92 -6.35 5.52 1.24
CA SER A 92 -7.53 4.98 0.55
C SER A 92 -7.24 4.65 -0.92
N PHE A 93 -6.54 5.53 -1.63
CA PHE A 93 -6.15 5.29 -3.02
C PHE A 93 -5.09 4.19 -3.16
N SER A 94 -4.15 4.06 -2.20
CA SER A 94 -3.23 2.90 -2.14
C SER A 94 -3.99 1.57 -2.03
N GLY A 95 -5.08 1.55 -1.24
CA GLY A 95 -6.00 0.41 -1.18
C GLY A 95 -6.69 0.14 -2.52
N ALA A 96 -7.21 1.18 -3.18
CA ALA A 96 -7.83 1.07 -4.50
C ALA A 96 -6.86 0.53 -5.56
N LEU A 97 -5.60 1.02 -5.56
CA LEU A 97 -4.52 0.50 -6.39
C LEU A 97 -4.31 -1.00 -6.13
N ALA A 98 -4.19 -1.41 -4.88
CA ALA A 98 -3.99 -2.82 -4.54
C ALA A 98 -5.14 -3.74 -5.00
N CYS A 99 -6.39 -3.26 -4.93
CA CYS A 99 -7.54 -4.03 -5.41
C CYS A 99 -7.60 -4.13 -6.94
N ARG A 100 -7.19 -3.07 -7.66
CA ARG A 100 -7.34 -2.97 -9.13
C ARG A 100 -6.06 -3.19 -9.93
N ARG A 101 -4.89 -3.29 -9.30
CA ARG A 101 -3.59 -3.48 -9.97
C ARG A 101 -2.84 -4.67 -9.34
N PRO A 102 -2.71 -5.79 -10.07
CA PRO A 102 -2.05 -6.99 -9.54
C PRO A 102 -0.56 -6.79 -9.27
N ASP A 103 0.07 -5.83 -9.97
CA ASP A 103 1.50 -5.53 -9.84
C ASP A 103 1.87 -4.93 -8.46
N ILE A 104 0.90 -4.43 -7.68
CA ILE A 104 1.18 -3.93 -6.32
C ILE A 104 1.45 -5.12 -5.39
N ARG A 105 2.69 -5.20 -4.92
CA ARG A 105 3.20 -6.27 -4.07
C ARG A 105 2.68 -6.18 -2.64
N ALA A 106 2.68 -4.98 -2.06
CA ALA A 106 2.21 -4.74 -0.70
C ALA A 106 1.78 -3.28 -0.52
N ILE A 107 0.98 -3.02 0.52
CA ILE A 107 0.53 -1.67 0.86
C ILE A 107 0.82 -1.28 2.31
N ALA A 108 0.98 0.03 2.53
CA ALA A 108 1.04 0.61 3.86
C ALA A 108 0.20 1.89 3.96
N VAL A 109 -0.84 1.87 4.79
CA VAL A 109 -1.89 2.89 4.73
C VAL A 109 -2.22 3.44 6.10
N GLY A 110 -2.56 4.72 6.16
CA GLY A 110 -2.92 5.42 7.39
C GLY A 110 -4.23 6.17 7.26
N GLY A 111 -5.14 6.05 8.24
CA GLY A 111 -6.41 6.77 8.26
C GLY A 111 -7.28 6.54 7.01
N ALA A 112 -7.21 5.34 6.42
CA ALA A 112 -7.83 5.00 5.15
C ALA A 112 -9.28 4.50 5.32
N VAL A 113 -10.09 4.77 4.32
CA VAL A 113 -11.42 4.19 4.08
C VAL A 113 -11.50 3.60 2.67
N LEU A 114 -12.48 2.74 2.40
CA LEU A 114 -12.63 2.14 1.08
C LEU A 114 -13.04 3.18 0.02
N TYR A 115 -12.30 3.23 -1.09
CA TYR A 115 -12.64 4.03 -2.28
C TYR A 115 -13.28 3.20 -3.39
N VAL A 116 -13.14 1.88 -3.28
CA VAL A 116 -13.78 0.87 -4.14
C VAL A 116 -14.59 -0.07 -3.26
N PRO A 117 -15.67 -0.68 -3.77
CA PRO A 117 -16.35 -1.78 -3.08
C PRO A 117 -15.36 -2.89 -2.69
N ALA A 118 -15.51 -3.45 -1.49
CA ALA A 118 -14.65 -4.55 -1.03
C ALA A 118 -14.68 -5.77 -1.97
N SER A 119 -15.78 -5.98 -2.68
CA SER A 119 -15.93 -7.04 -3.69
C SER A 119 -14.99 -6.91 -4.89
N GLU A 120 -14.43 -5.73 -5.15
CA GLU A 120 -13.42 -5.54 -6.19
C GLU A 120 -12.02 -5.97 -5.75
N CYS A 121 -11.80 -6.16 -4.44
CA CYS A 121 -10.53 -6.62 -3.88
C CYS A 121 -10.53 -8.15 -3.85
N THR A 122 -9.96 -8.79 -4.88
CA THR A 122 -10.05 -10.25 -5.06
C THR A 122 -8.77 -11.01 -4.74
N ARG A 123 -7.66 -10.30 -4.57
CA ARG A 123 -6.34 -10.88 -4.31
C ARG A 123 -5.81 -10.41 -2.95
N PRO A 124 -5.53 -11.33 -2.01
CA PRO A 124 -4.84 -10.97 -0.78
C PRO A 124 -3.41 -10.50 -1.05
N LEU A 125 -2.94 -9.53 -0.27
CA LEU A 125 -1.55 -9.05 -0.30
C LEU A 125 -1.11 -8.57 1.10
N PRO A 126 0.20 -8.53 1.38
CA PRO A 126 0.73 -7.94 2.60
C PRO A 126 0.22 -6.51 2.81
N ALA A 127 -0.37 -6.24 3.97
CA ALA A 127 -0.91 -4.92 4.30
C ALA A 127 -0.45 -4.47 5.68
N TRP A 128 0.06 -3.24 5.76
CA TRP A 128 0.32 -2.55 7.01
C TRP A 128 -0.66 -1.39 7.16
N ILE A 129 -1.45 -1.39 8.22
CA ILE A 129 -2.58 -0.47 8.39
C ILE A 129 -2.43 0.27 9.71
N THR A 130 -2.53 1.59 9.70
CA THR A 130 -2.53 2.39 10.93
C THR A 130 -3.73 3.32 11.01
N ILE A 131 -4.38 3.35 12.15
CA ILE A 131 -5.57 4.17 12.39
C ILE A 131 -5.45 4.76 13.80
N GLY A 132 -5.73 6.06 13.94
CA GLY A 132 -5.75 6.71 15.23
C GLY A 132 -7.00 6.35 16.04
N THR A 133 -6.87 6.08 17.33
CA THR A 133 -8.00 5.84 18.23
C THR A 133 -9.02 6.99 18.21
N MET A 134 -8.58 8.25 18.07
CA MET A 134 -9.48 9.40 18.05
C MET A 134 -10.18 9.63 16.70
N GLU A 135 -9.81 8.88 15.65
CA GLU A 135 -10.48 8.92 14.34
C GLU A 135 -11.17 7.60 14.01
N LEU A 136 -11.18 6.64 14.93
CA LEU A 136 -11.77 5.33 14.70
C LEU A 136 -13.28 5.48 14.51
N GLU A 137 -13.76 4.95 13.39
CA GLU A 137 -15.17 4.96 13.02
C GLU A 137 -15.46 3.75 12.10
N PRO A 138 -16.73 3.37 11.88
CA PRO A 138 -17.08 2.13 11.19
C PRO A 138 -16.45 1.94 9.81
N ALA A 139 -16.32 2.96 8.97
CA ALA A 139 -15.73 2.84 7.63
C ALA A 139 -14.22 2.52 7.68
N ARG A 140 -13.50 3.01 8.68
CA ARG A 140 -12.10 2.68 8.98
C ARG A 140 -11.95 1.26 9.52
N GLU A 141 -12.87 0.82 10.36
CA GLU A 141 -12.92 -0.57 10.82
C GLU A 141 -13.19 -1.52 9.65
N VAL A 142 -14.14 -1.18 8.79
CA VAL A 142 -14.41 -1.92 7.54
C VAL A 142 -13.17 -1.97 6.66
N TYR A 143 -12.42 -0.88 6.52
CA TYR A 143 -11.18 -0.90 5.75
C TYR A 143 -10.15 -1.87 6.35
N ARG A 144 -9.87 -1.77 7.66
CA ARG A 144 -8.97 -2.70 8.40
C ARG A 144 -9.40 -4.15 8.19
N ASP A 145 -10.69 -4.42 8.35
CA ASP A 145 -11.23 -5.77 8.29
C ASP A 145 -11.30 -6.32 6.87
N THR A 146 -11.36 -5.46 5.84
CA THR A 146 -11.35 -5.89 4.43
C THR A 146 -10.09 -6.69 4.10
N SER A 147 -8.89 -6.18 4.41
CA SER A 147 -7.64 -6.90 4.15
C SER A 147 -7.55 -8.21 4.95
N ARG A 148 -8.01 -8.20 6.20
CA ARG A 148 -8.03 -9.35 7.10
C ARG A 148 -8.97 -10.45 6.58
N VAL A 149 -10.20 -10.09 6.22
CA VAL A 149 -11.22 -11.02 5.73
C VAL A 149 -10.86 -11.55 4.35
N LEU A 150 -10.34 -10.70 3.46
CA LEU A 150 -9.89 -11.10 2.12
C LEU A 150 -8.82 -12.20 2.18
N ASP A 151 -7.87 -12.08 3.12
CA ASP A 151 -6.78 -13.05 3.28
C ASP A 151 -7.15 -14.28 4.14
N GLY A 152 -8.38 -14.32 4.69
CA GLY A 152 -8.86 -15.43 5.52
C GLY A 152 -8.36 -15.43 6.97
N CYS A 153 -7.77 -14.33 7.44
CA CYS A 153 -7.27 -14.20 8.80
C CYS A 153 -8.38 -14.33 9.85
N THR A 154 -8.05 -14.80 11.06
CA THR A 154 -8.93 -14.72 12.23
C THR A 154 -8.98 -13.29 12.77
N ALA A 155 -9.84 -13.03 13.77
CA ALA A 155 -9.87 -11.74 14.47
C ALA A 155 -8.83 -11.65 15.60
N THR A 156 -8.13 -12.74 15.91
CA THR A 156 -7.07 -12.75 16.93
C THR A 156 -5.79 -12.17 16.35
N SER A 157 -4.96 -11.64 17.23
CA SER A 157 -3.69 -11.02 16.84
C SER A 157 -2.69 -11.09 17.97
N ALA A 158 -1.40 -11.02 17.61
CA ALA A 158 -0.29 -10.94 18.54
C ALA A 158 0.49 -9.63 18.35
N PRO A 159 1.06 -9.04 19.42
CA PRO A 159 1.93 -7.88 19.30
C PRO A 159 3.10 -8.12 18.35
N VAL A 160 3.40 -7.13 17.50
CA VAL A 160 4.56 -7.14 16.59
C VAL A 160 5.27 -5.79 16.67
N ALA A 161 6.58 -5.77 16.43
CA ALA A 161 7.33 -4.53 16.41
C ALA A 161 7.01 -3.69 15.15
N PRO A 162 7.01 -2.35 15.26
CA PRO A 162 7.10 -1.57 16.50
C PRO A 162 5.75 -1.52 17.25
N SER A 163 5.78 -1.28 18.56
CA SER A 163 4.55 -0.95 19.31
C SER A 163 3.91 0.34 18.72
N PRO A 164 2.57 0.41 18.60
CA PRO A 164 1.54 -0.50 19.12
C PRO A 164 1.01 -1.50 18.08
N CYS A 165 1.83 -1.93 17.13
CA CYS A 165 1.39 -2.84 16.07
C CYS A 165 1.05 -4.24 16.58
N VAL A 166 0.10 -4.87 15.90
CA VAL A 166 -0.24 -6.29 16.01
C VAL A 166 -0.22 -6.93 14.63
N ALA A 167 0.07 -8.23 14.57
CA ALA A 167 -0.11 -9.05 13.38
C ALA A 167 -1.33 -9.96 13.58
N TYR A 168 -2.23 -10.01 12.59
CA TYR A 168 -3.38 -10.90 12.63
C TYR A 168 -2.98 -12.36 12.44
N ASP A 169 -3.69 -13.27 13.10
CA ASP A 169 -3.42 -14.70 13.04
C ASP A 169 -4.15 -15.38 11.87
N GLY A 170 -3.64 -16.54 11.46
CA GLY A 170 -4.27 -17.38 10.42
C GLY A 170 -4.22 -16.82 9.01
N CYS A 171 -3.49 -15.73 8.80
CA CYS A 171 -3.30 -15.08 7.51
C CYS A 171 -2.35 -15.87 6.58
N THR A 172 -2.62 -15.85 5.28
CA THR A 172 -1.67 -16.31 4.24
C THR A 172 -0.63 -15.21 3.95
N MET A 173 -1.09 -13.96 3.91
CA MET A 173 -0.26 -12.77 3.74
C MET A 173 -0.14 -12.01 5.07
N PRO A 174 1.00 -11.40 5.41
CA PRO A 174 1.12 -10.68 6.67
C PRO A 174 0.22 -9.43 6.65
N ILE A 175 -0.77 -9.41 7.55
CA ILE A 175 -1.65 -8.26 7.80
C ILE A 175 -1.32 -7.67 9.17
N HIS A 176 -0.71 -6.49 9.18
CA HIS A 176 -0.34 -5.78 10.40
C HIS A 176 -1.27 -4.59 10.62
N TYR A 177 -1.73 -4.41 11.86
CA TYR A 177 -2.55 -3.28 12.27
C TYR A 177 -1.92 -2.55 13.45
N CYS A 178 -1.80 -1.22 13.36
CA CYS A 178 -1.19 -0.38 14.38
C CYS A 178 -2.17 0.71 14.79
N GLN A 179 -2.88 0.50 15.89
CA GLN A 179 -3.77 1.51 16.44
C GLN A 179 -3.01 2.46 17.37
N HIS A 180 -2.79 3.70 16.93
CA HIS A 180 -2.07 4.70 17.73
C HIS A 180 -3.04 5.60 18.50
N ALA A 181 -2.58 6.22 19.59
CA ALA A 181 -3.44 7.04 20.47
C ALA A 181 -3.93 8.37 19.85
N GLY A 182 -3.45 8.74 18.66
CA GLY A 182 -3.75 10.02 18.02
C GLY A 182 -5.09 10.04 17.28
N GLY A 183 -5.38 11.18 16.63
CA GLY A 183 -6.46 11.30 15.65
C GLY A 183 -5.98 11.06 14.23
N HIS A 184 -6.48 11.84 13.27
CA HIS A 184 -6.15 11.73 11.86
C HIS A 184 -4.73 12.25 11.55
N ILE A 185 -3.73 11.45 11.91
CA ILE A 185 -2.31 11.74 11.71
C ILE A 185 -1.55 10.52 11.21
N TRP A 186 -0.45 10.75 10.50
CA TRP A 186 0.56 9.71 10.25
C TRP A 186 1.48 9.65 11.47
N PRO A 187 1.51 8.55 12.25
CA PRO A 187 2.28 8.53 13.49
C PRO A 187 3.79 8.48 13.20
N ALA A 188 4.59 9.07 14.09
CA ALA A 188 6.03 9.27 13.85
C ALA A 188 6.82 7.98 13.56
N PHE A 189 6.38 6.84 14.10
CA PHE A 189 7.02 5.54 13.87
C PHE A 189 6.66 4.92 12.50
N ALA A 190 5.57 5.37 11.87
CA ALA A 190 4.98 4.68 10.71
C ALA A 190 5.96 4.59 9.55
N SER A 191 6.61 5.68 9.13
CA SER A 191 7.47 5.66 7.94
C SER A 191 8.61 4.63 8.03
N MET A 192 9.22 4.46 9.21
CA MET A 192 10.24 3.44 9.41
C MET A 192 9.61 2.03 9.49
N ALA A 193 8.47 1.90 10.18
CA ALA A 193 7.74 0.64 10.27
C ALA A 193 7.29 0.11 8.90
N THR A 194 6.78 0.99 8.03
CA THR A 194 6.34 0.65 6.68
C THR A 194 7.51 0.23 5.80
N TRP A 195 8.65 0.93 5.91
CA TRP A 195 9.86 0.53 5.21
C TRP A 195 10.35 -0.85 5.63
N GLN A 196 10.40 -1.12 6.94
CA GLN A 196 10.77 -2.44 7.47
C GLN A 196 9.78 -3.52 6.99
N PHE A 197 8.48 -3.23 7.03
CA PHE A 197 7.45 -4.13 6.55
C PHE A 197 7.63 -4.47 5.06
N PHE A 198 7.82 -3.47 4.19
CA PHE A 198 8.04 -3.68 2.75
C PHE A 198 9.30 -4.50 2.47
N ARG A 199 10.40 -4.26 3.18
CA ARG A 199 11.63 -5.04 3.02
C ARG A 199 11.43 -6.53 3.27
N THR A 200 10.58 -6.90 4.24
CA THR A 200 10.29 -8.33 4.48
C THR A 200 9.49 -8.99 3.35
N GLN A 201 8.86 -8.22 2.46
CA GLN A 201 8.12 -8.77 1.32
C GLN A 201 9.01 -8.93 0.07
N LEU A 202 10.15 -8.24 0.02
CA LEU A 202 11.16 -8.38 -1.04
C LEU A 202 12.06 -9.61 -0.87
N MET A 203 12.16 -10.13 0.35
CA MET A 203 13.04 -11.25 0.72
C MET A 203 12.38 -12.62 0.65
N LYS A 204 11.06 -12.67 0.42
CA LYS A 204 10.30 -13.92 0.27
C LYS A 204 10.27 -14.31 -1.21
N ILE A 205 11.32 -14.99 -1.67
CA ILE A 205 11.40 -15.70 -2.95
C ILE A 205 11.67 -17.17 -2.64
#